data_AF-A0A0K1EAY2-F1
#
_entry.id   AF-A0A0K1EAY2-F1
#
_cell.length_a   1.000
_cell.length_b   1.000
_cell.length_c   1.000
_cell.angle_alpha   90.00
_cell.angle_beta   90.00
_cell.angle_gamma   90.00
#
_symmetry.space_group_name_H-M   'P 1'
#
loop_
_entity.id
_entity.type
_entity.pdbx_description
1 polymer ?
#
loop_
_entity_poly.entity_id
_entity_poly.type
_entity_poly.pdbx_seq_one_letter_code
_entity_poly.pdbx_strand_id
1 'polypeptide(L)'
;MAPPTLRSLLLAGFVTSLLAVAAQGCGDGAVTSAVPCEGGLTRCGDGCVDPQGNPDHCGACGVACDDGEACIAGACAASVCTPGEAQLCYTGPEGTQGVGACKGGAQACDASGASYGACVGEVTPIEENCDTPEDDDCDGQVNEDCAYRRCTDLPAGTPSGVFLLDPDGSGPVEPFAAYCEMELEGGGWTLVASVADRSYFSDTSCYLACGNANQVGACNEERFKAADTAGDVESFTFADHKSDAYAVVPFREFLFVDSEGQYASYLISSAVQSNVSAWYPAGMKNWVPLQVEEHSTYSYPVAATNIPLEANNCGTLRLSFNVEDSDTPMGAGCHEIKKGPVWPKFENDGCYWDEAGISWVHDSFYKDNNSTYRLWLVR
;
A
#
# COMPACT_ATOMS: atom_id res chain seq x y z
N MET A 1 26.56 -19.40 -29.19
CA MET A 1 27.13 -19.67 -30.53
C MET A 1 27.93 -20.96 -30.47
N ALA A 2 27.40 -22.03 -31.05
CA ALA A 2 28.08 -23.31 -31.24
C ALA A 2 27.76 -23.81 -32.66
N PRO A 3 28.78 -24.09 -33.50
CA PRO A 3 28.65 -24.87 -34.74
C PRO A 3 29.47 -26.19 -34.60
N PRO A 4 29.67 -27.04 -35.63
CA PRO A 4 28.80 -27.45 -36.75
C PRO A 4 28.81 -29.00 -37.02
N THR A 5 28.00 -29.42 -38.02
CA THR A 5 28.26 -30.49 -39.04
C THR A 5 28.43 -31.98 -38.65
N LEU A 6 27.73 -32.89 -39.34
CA LEU A 6 28.21 -33.64 -40.53
C LEU A 6 27.18 -34.67 -41.07
N ARG A 7 26.95 -34.65 -42.40
CA ARG A 7 26.90 -35.77 -43.39
C ARG A 7 26.08 -37.05 -43.09
N SER A 8 25.06 -37.36 -43.88
CA SER A 8 25.07 -38.07 -45.19
C SER A 8 25.00 -39.60 -45.12
N LEU A 9 23.90 -40.17 -45.63
CA LEU A 9 23.80 -41.47 -46.33
C LEU A 9 22.46 -41.43 -47.11
N LEU A 10 22.40 -41.16 -48.43
CA LEU A 10 22.78 -41.91 -49.64
C LEU A 10 21.92 -43.15 -49.99
N LEU A 11 21.54 -43.17 -51.29
CA LEU A 11 21.06 -44.24 -52.20
C LEU A 11 19.55 -44.58 -52.19
N ALA A 12 18.78 -44.20 -53.23
CA ALA A 12 18.70 -44.74 -54.61
C ALA A 12 17.76 -45.97 -54.69
N GLY A 13 16.81 -46.13 -55.62
CA GLY A 13 16.44 -45.39 -56.82
C GLY A 13 15.28 -46.12 -57.55
N PHE A 14 14.86 -45.54 -58.68
CA PHE A 14 14.12 -46.13 -59.82
C PHE A 14 12.77 -46.85 -59.59
N VAL A 15 11.69 -46.41 -60.24
CA VAL A 15 11.17 -46.97 -61.51
C VAL A 15 10.12 -46.02 -62.09
N THR A 16 10.33 -45.60 -63.34
CA THR A 16 9.36 -44.94 -64.22
C THR A 16 8.43 -45.98 -64.86
N SER A 17 7.15 -45.66 -65.02
CA SER A 17 6.25 -46.37 -65.96
C SER A 17 5.21 -45.42 -66.52
N LEU A 18 5.19 -45.34 -67.85
CA LEU A 18 4.28 -44.59 -68.72
C LEU A 18 2.89 -45.24 -68.82
N LEU A 19 1.97 -44.49 -69.47
CA LEU A 19 0.63 -44.82 -69.99
C LEU A 19 -0.54 -44.51 -69.02
N ALA A 20 -1.63 -43.85 -69.40
CA ALA A 20 -2.13 -43.39 -70.68
C ALA A 20 -3.13 -42.23 -70.47
N VAL A 21 -3.27 -41.38 -71.48
CA VAL A 21 -4.33 -40.37 -71.61
C VAL A 21 -5.67 -41.09 -71.78
N ALA A 22 -6.66 -40.72 -70.98
CA ALA A 22 -8.08 -40.90 -71.31
C ALA A 22 -8.76 -39.54 -71.19
N ALA A 23 -9.13 -38.98 -72.35
CA ALA A 23 -10.09 -37.90 -72.44
C ALA A 23 -11.47 -38.52 -72.21
N GLN A 24 -12.12 -38.17 -71.09
CA GLN A 24 -13.54 -38.45 -70.89
C GLN A 24 -14.35 -37.24 -71.37
N GLY A 25 -15.22 -37.53 -72.34
CA GLY A 25 -15.97 -36.56 -73.12
C GLY A 25 -17.05 -35.80 -72.36
N CYS A 26 -17.48 -34.72 -73.01
CA CYS A 26 -18.70 -33.99 -72.71
C CYS A 26 -19.90 -34.93 -72.84
N GLY A 27 -20.53 -35.28 -71.72
CA GLY A 27 -21.81 -35.96 -71.70
C GLY A 27 -22.94 -34.95 -71.55
N ASP A 28 -23.72 -34.77 -72.61
CA ASP A 28 -25.03 -34.13 -72.54
C ASP A 28 -25.97 -35.03 -71.73
N GLY A 29 -26.06 -34.77 -70.43
CA GLY A 29 -26.99 -35.39 -69.51
C GLY A 29 -27.32 -34.39 -68.42
N ALA A 30 -28.56 -33.91 -68.42
CA ALA A 30 -29.07 -32.95 -67.44
C ALA A 30 -28.83 -33.45 -66.00
N VAL A 31 -27.81 -32.90 -65.34
CA VAL A 31 -27.53 -33.14 -63.93
C VAL A 31 -28.44 -32.20 -63.13
N THR A 32 -29.61 -32.65 -62.72
CA THR A 32 -30.32 -32.02 -61.59
C THR A 32 -29.73 -32.56 -60.29
N SER A 33 -28.44 -32.37 -60.07
CA SER A 33 -27.83 -32.55 -58.75
C SER A 33 -27.76 -31.17 -58.13
N ALA A 34 -28.79 -30.86 -57.35
CA ALA A 34 -28.77 -29.75 -56.44
C ALA A 34 -27.63 -29.98 -55.44
N VAL A 35 -26.46 -29.36 -55.65
CA VAL A 35 -25.43 -29.34 -54.61
C VAL A 35 -26.06 -28.67 -53.39
N PRO A 36 -26.24 -29.38 -52.27
CA PRO A 36 -26.80 -28.78 -51.07
C PRO A 36 -25.81 -27.74 -50.54
N CYS A 37 -26.33 -26.62 -50.04
CA CYS A 37 -25.52 -25.60 -49.42
C CYS A 37 -24.97 -26.14 -48.09
N GLU A 38 -23.65 -26.02 -47.88
CA GLU A 38 -23.01 -26.41 -46.62
C GLU A 38 -23.02 -25.25 -45.62
N GLY A 39 -22.95 -25.55 -44.32
CA GLY A 39 -22.74 -24.53 -43.29
C GLY A 39 -23.93 -23.60 -43.00
N GLY A 40 -25.17 -24.11 -43.01
CA GLY A 40 -26.36 -23.32 -42.62
C GLY A 40 -26.86 -22.31 -43.67
N LEU A 41 -26.21 -22.26 -44.83
CA LEU A 41 -26.62 -21.46 -45.98
C LEU A 41 -27.90 -22.05 -46.62
N THR A 42 -28.76 -21.18 -47.17
CA THR A 42 -29.99 -21.55 -47.87
C THR A 42 -29.85 -21.40 -49.37
N ARG A 43 -30.38 -22.35 -50.14
CA ARG A 43 -30.34 -22.31 -51.60
C ARG A 43 -31.37 -21.33 -52.15
N CYS A 44 -30.90 -20.25 -52.76
CA CYS A 44 -31.72 -19.22 -53.37
C CYS A 44 -31.37 -19.10 -54.85
N GLY A 45 -32.24 -19.67 -55.71
CA GLY A 45 -31.98 -19.78 -57.15
C GLY A 45 -30.74 -20.65 -57.43
N ASP A 46 -29.79 -20.08 -58.16
CA ASP A 46 -28.55 -20.77 -58.56
C ASP A 46 -27.42 -20.66 -57.51
N GLY A 47 -27.64 -19.97 -56.38
CA GLY A 47 -26.62 -19.73 -55.35
C GLY A 47 -27.02 -20.16 -53.92
N CYS A 48 -26.02 -20.19 -53.05
CA CYS A 48 -26.17 -20.38 -51.60
C CYS A 48 -25.96 -19.03 -50.90
N VAL A 49 -26.93 -18.60 -50.10
CA VAL A 49 -26.90 -17.33 -49.37
C VAL A 49 -27.17 -17.58 -47.90
N ASP A 50 -26.67 -16.69 -47.03
CA ASP A 50 -26.92 -16.76 -45.60
C ASP A 50 -28.22 -16.02 -45.24
N PRO A 51 -29.34 -16.71 -44.97
CA PRO A 51 -30.57 -16.03 -44.62
C PRO A 51 -30.53 -15.38 -43.23
N GLN A 52 -29.48 -15.60 -42.44
CA GLN A 52 -29.35 -15.04 -41.09
C GLN A 52 -28.70 -13.65 -41.08
N GLY A 53 -27.88 -13.31 -42.08
CA GLY A 53 -27.13 -12.06 -42.13
C GLY A 53 -27.11 -11.36 -43.48
N ASN A 54 -27.67 -11.94 -44.55
CA ASN A 54 -27.70 -11.31 -45.87
C ASN A 54 -28.91 -10.33 -45.99
N PRO A 55 -28.69 -9.02 -46.17
CA PRO A 55 -29.78 -8.04 -46.29
C PRO A 55 -30.68 -8.26 -47.51
N ASP A 56 -30.22 -8.92 -48.57
CA ASP A 56 -30.99 -9.20 -49.79
C ASP A 56 -31.80 -10.52 -49.71
N HIS A 57 -31.55 -11.33 -48.68
CA HIS A 57 -32.14 -12.67 -48.51
C HIS A 57 -32.51 -12.97 -47.04
N CYS A 58 -33.03 -11.99 -46.32
CA CYS A 58 -33.21 -12.07 -44.88
C CYS A 58 -34.41 -12.96 -44.46
N GLY A 59 -34.13 -14.02 -43.70
CA GLY A 59 -35.13 -15.01 -43.28
C GLY A 59 -35.63 -15.94 -44.38
N ALA A 60 -35.65 -15.48 -45.63
CA ALA A 60 -36.00 -16.26 -46.82
C ALA A 60 -35.38 -15.68 -48.10
N CYS A 61 -35.34 -16.48 -49.17
CA CYS A 61 -34.79 -16.08 -50.46
C CYS A 61 -35.52 -14.87 -51.07
N GLY A 62 -34.77 -13.79 -51.36
CA GLY A 62 -35.27 -12.62 -52.07
C GLY A 62 -36.10 -11.68 -51.19
N VAL A 63 -36.13 -11.92 -49.88
CA VAL A 63 -36.65 -10.98 -48.90
C VAL A 63 -35.54 -9.99 -48.59
N ALA A 64 -35.58 -8.83 -49.27
CA ALA A 64 -34.67 -7.74 -49.01
C ALA A 64 -35.18 -6.89 -47.83
N CYS A 65 -34.26 -6.42 -46.98
CA CYS A 65 -34.58 -5.45 -45.94
C CYS A 65 -34.71 -4.04 -46.51
N ASP A 66 -35.49 -3.20 -45.84
CA ASP A 66 -35.70 -1.81 -46.27
C ASP A 66 -34.45 -0.94 -45.98
N ASP A 67 -34.39 0.24 -46.60
CA ASP A 67 -33.29 1.17 -46.41
C ASP A 67 -33.10 1.53 -44.91
N GLY A 68 -31.90 1.25 -44.37
CA GLY A 68 -31.57 1.47 -42.95
C GLY A 68 -31.82 0.26 -42.04
N GLU A 69 -32.23 -0.87 -42.60
CA GLU A 69 -32.34 -2.14 -41.90
C GLU A 69 -31.20 -3.09 -42.27
N ALA A 70 -30.78 -3.91 -41.31
CA ALA A 70 -29.87 -5.03 -41.51
C ALA A 70 -30.61 -6.35 -41.25
N CYS A 71 -30.10 -7.44 -41.82
CA CYS A 71 -30.61 -8.76 -41.50
C CYS A 71 -30.02 -9.24 -40.17
N ILE A 72 -30.84 -9.22 -39.12
CA ILE A 72 -30.46 -9.57 -37.76
C ILE A 72 -31.18 -10.87 -37.37
N ALA A 73 -30.43 -11.97 -37.30
CA ALA A 73 -30.95 -13.31 -36.96
C ALA A 73 -32.12 -13.75 -37.86
N GLY A 74 -32.06 -13.42 -39.15
CA GLY A 74 -33.09 -13.77 -40.14
C GLY A 74 -34.36 -12.91 -40.10
N ALA A 75 -34.32 -11.75 -39.46
CA ALA A 75 -35.35 -10.73 -39.54
C ALA A 75 -34.74 -9.37 -39.90
N CYS A 76 -35.43 -8.61 -40.75
CA CYS A 76 -35.05 -7.23 -41.02
C CYS A 76 -35.35 -6.39 -39.78
N ALA A 77 -34.33 -5.69 -39.30
CA ALA A 77 -34.42 -4.79 -38.16
C ALA A 77 -33.46 -3.62 -38.36
N ALA A 78 -33.74 -2.49 -37.71
CA ALA A 78 -32.92 -1.29 -37.82
C ALA A 78 -31.45 -1.59 -37.45
N SER A 79 -30.53 -1.24 -38.34
CA SER A 79 -29.10 -1.36 -38.07
C SER A 79 -28.68 -0.32 -37.04
N VAL A 80 -28.04 -0.75 -35.95
CA VAL A 80 -27.52 0.16 -34.91
C VAL A 80 -26.10 0.60 -35.25
N CYS A 81 -25.32 -0.26 -35.92
CA CYS A 81 -23.94 -0.02 -36.30
C CYS A 81 -23.54 -0.82 -37.55
N THR A 82 -22.40 -0.47 -38.16
CA THR A 82 -21.87 -1.23 -39.30
C THR A 82 -21.20 -2.51 -38.78
N PRO A 83 -21.51 -3.71 -39.30
CA PRO A 83 -20.87 -4.95 -38.85
C PRO A 83 -19.33 -4.86 -38.84
N GLY A 84 -18.71 -5.14 -37.69
CA GLY A 84 -17.26 -5.04 -37.50
C GLY A 84 -16.70 -3.63 -37.26
N GLU A 85 -17.55 -2.59 -37.24
CA GLU A 85 -17.14 -1.24 -36.85
C GLU A 85 -16.67 -1.22 -35.39
N ALA A 86 -15.53 -0.57 -35.15
CA ALA A 86 -14.98 -0.40 -33.82
C ALA A 86 -15.18 1.04 -33.35
N GLN A 87 -15.61 1.21 -32.10
CA GLN A 87 -15.67 2.51 -31.46
C GLN A 87 -15.07 2.47 -30.05
N LEU A 88 -14.65 3.63 -29.56
CA LEU A 88 -14.22 3.79 -28.17
C LEU A 88 -15.41 3.59 -27.23
N CYS A 89 -15.11 3.08 -26.05
CA CYS A 89 -16.09 2.86 -25.00
C CYS A 89 -15.44 2.96 -23.63
N TYR A 90 -16.27 3.20 -22.63
CA TYR A 90 -15.90 3.17 -21.22
C TYR A 90 -17.18 2.96 -20.41
N THR A 91 -17.20 1.96 -19.54
CA THR A 91 -18.40 1.61 -18.75
C THR A 91 -18.32 2.06 -17.29
N GLY A 92 -17.18 2.63 -16.87
CA GLY A 92 -17.00 3.20 -15.55
C GLY A 92 -17.78 4.51 -15.32
N PRO A 93 -17.88 4.98 -14.07
CA PRO A 93 -18.52 6.25 -13.72
C PRO A 93 -17.96 7.46 -14.49
N GLU A 94 -18.81 8.45 -14.75
CA GLU A 94 -18.38 9.70 -15.40
C GLU A 94 -17.29 10.41 -14.57
N GLY A 95 -16.23 10.89 -15.23
CA GLY A 95 -15.09 11.55 -14.59
C GLY A 95 -13.91 10.65 -14.26
N THR A 96 -14.07 9.32 -14.26
CA THR A 96 -12.99 8.37 -13.92
C THR A 96 -12.13 7.95 -15.13
N GLN A 97 -12.62 8.19 -16.35
CA GLN A 97 -11.89 7.76 -17.56
C GLN A 97 -10.58 8.55 -17.75
N GLY A 98 -9.45 7.84 -17.75
CA GLY A 98 -8.13 8.44 -17.92
C GLY A 98 -7.53 9.04 -16.65
N VAL A 99 -8.18 8.79 -15.51
CA VAL A 99 -7.65 9.06 -14.16
C VAL A 99 -7.03 7.76 -13.64
N GLY A 100 -5.86 7.85 -13.01
CA GLY A 100 -5.18 6.68 -12.46
C GLY A 100 -4.95 5.53 -13.46
N ALA A 101 -5.29 4.31 -13.02
CA ALA A 101 -5.25 3.10 -13.83
C ALA A 101 -6.40 3.01 -14.84
N CYS A 102 -7.48 3.79 -14.66
CA CYS A 102 -8.68 3.70 -15.47
C CYS A 102 -8.49 4.18 -16.90
N LYS A 103 -8.98 3.38 -17.83
CA LYS A 103 -8.92 3.72 -19.26
C LYS A 103 -10.08 3.13 -20.04
N GLY A 104 -10.44 3.85 -21.11
CA GLY A 104 -11.39 3.37 -22.09
C GLY A 104 -10.88 2.16 -22.87
N GLY A 105 -11.83 1.33 -23.32
CA GLY A 105 -11.59 0.22 -24.23
C GLY A 105 -12.13 0.50 -25.63
N ALA A 106 -12.26 -0.58 -26.40
CA ALA A 106 -12.94 -0.56 -27.69
C ALA A 106 -13.99 -1.65 -27.76
N GLN A 107 -15.15 -1.32 -28.31
CA GLN A 107 -16.22 -2.25 -28.58
C GLN A 107 -16.37 -2.40 -30.10
N ALA A 108 -16.62 -3.63 -30.54
CA ALA A 108 -16.87 -3.95 -31.93
C ALA A 108 -18.35 -4.25 -32.15
N CYS A 109 -18.90 -3.73 -33.24
CA CYS A 109 -20.25 -4.06 -33.69
C CYS A 109 -20.31 -5.54 -34.09
N ASP A 110 -21.37 -6.23 -33.65
CA ASP A 110 -21.58 -7.62 -33.99
C ASP A 110 -21.75 -7.84 -35.52
N ALA A 111 -21.60 -9.08 -35.95
CA ALA A 111 -21.68 -9.42 -37.39
C ALA A 111 -23.07 -9.15 -37.99
N SER A 112 -24.11 -9.01 -37.17
CA SER A 112 -25.46 -8.70 -37.62
C SER A 112 -25.75 -7.19 -37.72
N GLY A 113 -24.90 -6.32 -37.16
CA GLY A 113 -25.14 -4.88 -37.11
C GLY A 113 -26.16 -4.47 -36.03
N ALA A 114 -26.49 -5.38 -35.11
CA ALA A 114 -27.57 -5.20 -34.15
C ALA A 114 -27.12 -4.45 -32.89
N SER A 115 -25.87 -4.66 -32.45
CA SER A 115 -25.36 -4.11 -31.21
C SER A 115 -23.83 -4.07 -31.19
N TYR A 116 -23.28 -3.25 -30.30
CA TYR A 116 -21.88 -3.33 -29.92
C TYR A 116 -21.70 -4.38 -28.83
N GLY A 117 -20.60 -5.13 -28.91
CA GLY A 117 -20.20 -6.09 -27.90
C GLY A 117 -19.64 -5.45 -26.62
N ALA A 118 -19.01 -6.26 -25.78
CA ALA A 118 -18.33 -5.78 -24.58
C ALA A 118 -17.23 -4.77 -24.91
N CYS A 119 -16.96 -3.85 -23.98
CA CYS A 119 -15.88 -2.89 -24.11
C CYS A 119 -14.54 -3.57 -23.78
N VAL A 120 -13.86 -4.05 -24.81
CA VAL A 120 -12.63 -4.83 -24.63
C VAL A 120 -11.47 -3.90 -24.30
N GLY A 121 -10.72 -4.25 -23.24
CA GLY A 121 -9.51 -3.54 -22.83
C GLY A 121 -9.75 -2.30 -21.97
N GLU A 122 -10.99 -2.04 -21.56
CA GLU A 122 -11.26 -1.05 -20.52
C GLU A 122 -10.69 -1.50 -19.17
N VAL A 123 -10.36 -0.51 -18.34
CA VAL A 123 -10.08 -0.69 -16.91
C VAL A 123 -10.99 0.31 -16.21
N THR A 124 -11.93 -0.19 -15.41
CA THR A 124 -12.88 0.60 -14.64
C THR A 124 -12.45 0.66 -13.17
N PRO A 125 -12.96 1.63 -12.39
CA PRO A 125 -12.69 1.72 -10.97
C PRO A 125 -12.94 0.40 -10.25
N ILE A 126 -11.99 0.02 -9.41
CA ILE A 126 -12.12 -1.05 -8.45
C ILE A 126 -11.80 -0.50 -7.05
N GLU A 127 -11.89 -1.33 -6.02
CA GLU A 127 -11.41 -0.95 -4.68
C GLU A 127 -9.88 -0.82 -4.72
N GLU A 128 -9.33 0.15 -3.97
CA GLU A 128 -7.90 0.44 -3.92
C GLU A 128 -7.05 -0.81 -3.67
N ASN A 129 -6.05 -1.03 -4.52
CA ASN A 129 -5.06 -2.06 -4.30
C ASN A 129 -3.78 -1.44 -3.74
N CYS A 130 -3.67 -1.48 -2.41
CA CYS A 130 -2.59 -0.88 -1.63
C CYS A 130 -1.18 -1.43 -1.92
N ASP A 131 -1.08 -2.53 -2.67
CA ASP A 131 0.20 -3.12 -3.09
C ASP A 131 0.75 -2.49 -4.38
N THR A 132 -0.04 -1.66 -5.06
CA THR A 132 0.29 -1.00 -6.33
C THR A 132 0.36 0.51 -6.17
N PRO A 133 1.32 1.21 -6.81
CA PRO A 133 1.41 2.68 -6.76
C PRO A 133 0.43 3.37 -7.72
N GLU A 134 -0.61 2.66 -8.12
CA GLU A 134 -1.64 3.12 -9.06
C GLU A 134 -2.86 3.63 -8.29
N ASP A 135 -3.66 4.48 -8.94
CA ASP A 135 -4.97 4.95 -8.47
C ASP A 135 -6.01 4.01 -9.11
N ASP A 136 -6.52 3.07 -8.32
CA ASP A 136 -7.31 1.91 -8.76
C ASP A 136 -8.81 2.21 -8.79
N ASP A 137 -9.28 3.11 -7.91
CA ASP A 137 -10.65 3.60 -7.85
C ASP A 137 -10.89 4.86 -8.72
N CYS A 138 -9.80 5.44 -9.22
CA CYS A 138 -9.76 6.51 -10.20
C CYS A 138 -10.45 7.80 -9.70
N ASP A 139 -10.33 8.07 -8.40
CA ASP A 139 -10.79 9.31 -7.74
C ASP A 139 -9.79 10.48 -7.89
N GLY A 140 -8.58 10.21 -8.39
CA GLY A 140 -7.51 11.17 -8.62
C GLY A 140 -6.48 11.25 -7.50
N GLN A 141 -6.59 10.37 -6.52
CA GLN A 141 -5.67 10.18 -5.43
C GLN A 141 -5.12 8.73 -5.49
N VAL A 142 -3.97 8.44 -4.89
CA VAL A 142 -3.33 7.10 -4.91
C VAL A 142 -3.35 6.47 -3.51
N ASN A 143 -4.08 5.36 -3.33
CA ASN A 143 -4.13 4.53 -2.12
C ASN A 143 -4.69 5.20 -0.83
N GLU A 144 -5.77 5.96 -0.94
CA GLU A 144 -6.35 6.77 0.14
C GLU A 144 -7.26 5.98 1.07
N ASP A 145 -7.95 4.98 0.54
CA ASP A 145 -8.85 4.10 1.29
C ASP A 145 -8.11 2.85 1.81
N CYS A 146 -6.78 2.89 1.80
CA CYS A 146 -5.91 1.81 2.27
C CYS A 146 -5.67 1.85 3.78
N ALA A 147 -6.00 0.74 4.45
CA ALA A 147 -5.56 0.47 5.81
C ALA A 147 -4.33 -0.45 5.82
N TYR A 148 -3.16 0.09 6.13
CA TYR A 148 -1.90 -0.66 6.14
C TYR A 148 -1.67 -1.36 7.47
N ARG A 149 -1.06 -2.54 7.47
CA ARG A 149 -0.76 -3.27 8.72
C ARG A 149 0.20 -2.51 9.64
N ARG A 150 1.13 -1.76 9.04
CA ARG A 150 2.22 -1.04 9.70
C ARG A 150 2.84 -0.07 8.71
N CYS A 151 3.51 0.96 9.22
CA CYS A 151 4.18 1.95 8.36
C CYS A 151 5.29 1.35 7.48
N THR A 152 5.86 0.20 7.84
CA THR A 152 6.86 -0.51 7.01
C THR A 152 6.26 -1.21 5.78
N ASP A 153 4.94 -1.38 5.73
CA ASP A 153 4.26 -1.96 4.57
C ASP A 153 3.77 -0.87 3.59
N LEU A 154 3.97 0.41 3.91
CA LEU A 154 3.71 1.50 2.97
C LEU A 154 4.61 1.39 1.73
N PRO A 155 4.14 1.79 0.54
CA PRO A 155 4.92 1.75 -0.68
C PRO A 155 6.28 2.48 -0.57
N ALA A 156 7.27 1.99 -1.31
CA ALA A 156 8.58 2.63 -1.33
C ALA A 156 8.53 4.04 -1.93
N GLY A 157 9.07 5.03 -1.23
CA GLY A 157 9.06 6.43 -1.65
C GLY A 157 7.87 7.24 -1.12
N THR A 158 6.98 6.61 -0.34
CA THR A 158 5.91 7.31 0.40
C THR A 158 6.52 8.34 1.36
N PRO A 159 6.09 9.61 1.33
CA PRO A 159 6.58 10.65 2.25
C PRO A 159 6.03 10.44 3.67
N SER A 160 6.66 11.05 4.67
CA SER A 160 6.13 11.05 6.03
C SER A 160 4.75 11.73 6.09
N GLY A 161 3.81 11.17 6.85
CA GLY A 161 2.42 11.62 6.84
C GLY A 161 1.51 10.81 7.76
N VAL A 162 0.23 11.17 7.81
CA VAL A 162 -0.79 10.42 8.55
C VAL A 162 -1.44 9.41 7.60
N PHE A 163 -1.48 8.15 8.00
CA PHE A 163 -2.06 7.04 7.25
C PHE A 163 -3.03 6.25 8.12
N LEU A 164 -3.94 5.52 7.48
CA LEU A 164 -4.80 4.58 8.17
C LEU A 164 -4.03 3.27 8.39
N LEU A 165 -3.91 2.86 9.65
CA LEU A 165 -3.30 1.60 10.03
C LEU A 165 -4.35 0.62 10.55
N ASP A 166 -4.23 -0.62 10.13
CA ASP A 166 -5.01 -1.75 10.60
C ASP A 166 -4.10 -2.97 10.81
N PRO A 167 -3.46 -3.08 12.00
CA PRO A 167 -2.50 -4.14 12.30
C PRO A 167 -3.09 -5.55 12.27
N ASP A 168 -4.40 -5.71 12.50
CA ASP A 168 -5.05 -7.02 12.58
C ASP A 168 -5.96 -7.36 11.36
N GLY A 169 -6.26 -6.37 10.51
CA GLY A 169 -7.02 -6.51 9.28
C GLY A 169 -8.52 -6.64 9.57
N SER A 170 -9.13 -7.72 9.08
CA SER A 170 -10.51 -8.06 9.44
C SER A 170 -10.67 -8.55 10.91
N GLY A 171 -9.76 -8.19 11.80
CA GLY A 171 -9.77 -8.53 13.21
C GLY A 171 -10.63 -7.56 14.03
N PRO A 172 -10.55 -7.65 15.37
CA PRO A 172 -11.34 -6.81 16.27
C PRO A 172 -10.84 -5.36 16.42
N VAL A 173 -9.64 -5.02 15.95
CA VAL A 173 -9.12 -3.65 16.00
C VAL A 173 -9.57 -2.93 14.74
N GLU A 174 -10.44 -1.93 14.91
CA GLU A 174 -10.84 -1.07 13.79
C GLU A 174 -9.62 -0.27 13.27
N PRO A 175 -9.56 0.03 11.96
CA PRO A 175 -8.52 0.87 11.40
C PRO A 175 -8.45 2.24 12.10
N PHE A 176 -7.24 2.74 12.35
CA PHE A 176 -7.02 4.01 13.04
C PHE A 176 -5.92 4.85 12.36
N ALA A 177 -6.04 6.17 12.45
CA ALA A 177 -5.05 7.08 11.89
C ALA A 177 -3.76 7.08 12.75
N ALA A 178 -2.61 6.95 12.10
CA ALA A 178 -1.29 7.05 12.73
C ALA A 178 -0.32 7.82 11.84
N TYR A 179 0.58 8.58 12.46
CA TYR A 179 1.66 9.23 11.73
C TYR A 179 2.78 8.21 11.44
N CYS A 180 3.13 8.08 10.16
CA CYS A 180 4.26 7.29 9.68
C CYS A 180 5.41 8.22 9.30
N GLU A 181 6.56 8.03 9.96
CA GLU A 181 7.81 8.69 9.62
C GLU A 181 8.61 7.78 8.67
N MET A 182 8.76 8.25 7.43
CA MET A 182 9.26 7.47 6.29
C MET A 182 10.65 7.90 5.81
N GLU A 183 11.21 8.99 6.34
CA GLU A 183 12.48 9.56 5.90
C GLU A 183 13.63 9.25 6.88
N LEU A 184 13.36 9.27 8.19
CA LEU A 184 14.37 9.03 9.22
C LEU A 184 14.74 7.54 9.34
N GLU A 185 16.05 7.25 9.44
CA GLU A 185 16.59 5.89 9.72
C GLU A 185 15.97 4.78 8.85
N GLY A 186 15.80 5.05 7.55
CA GLY A 186 15.23 4.10 6.58
C GLY A 186 13.71 4.01 6.57
N GLY A 187 13.02 4.84 7.35
CA GLY A 187 11.57 4.98 7.34
C GLY A 187 10.81 3.82 7.96
N GLY A 188 9.48 3.90 7.87
CA GLY A 188 8.55 2.90 8.39
C GLY A 188 8.30 2.98 9.90
N TRP A 189 8.55 4.14 10.51
CA TRP A 189 8.33 4.36 11.94
C TRP A 189 6.90 4.80 12.24
N THR A 190 6.21 4.11 13.12
CA THR A 190 4.85 4.47 13.56
C THR A 190 4.90 5.32 14.82
N LEU A 191 4.33 6.53 14.79
CA LEU A 191 4.13 7.35 15.98
C LEU A 191 3.10 6.70 16.91
N VAL A 192 3.51 6.35 18.12
CA VAL A 192 2.66 5.74 19.14
C VAL A 192 2.29 6.72 20.24
N ALA A 193 3.14 7.71 20.50
CA ALA A 193 2.86 8.78 21.43
C ALA A 193 3.71 10.02 21.14
N SER A 194 3.22 11.19 21.54
CA SER A 194 3.99 12.40 21.69
C SER A 194 3.67 13.08 23.01
N VAL A 195 4.68 13.72 23.58
CA VAL A 195 4.52 14.62 24.71
C VAL A 195 4.89 16.00 24.22
N ALA A 196 3.95 16.93 24.24
CA ALA A 196 4.16 18.28 23.75
C ALA A 196 3.93 19.31 24.85
N ASP A 197 4.89 20.20 25.06
CA ASP A 197 4.77 21.32 25.95
C ASP A 197 4.00 22.45 25.24
N ARG A 198 2.77 22.69 25.71
CA ARG A 198 2.02 23.88 25.35
C ARG A 198 2.14 24.90 26.47
N SER A 199 2.57 26.10 26.10
CA SER A 199 2.62 27.24 27.01
C SER A 199 1.26 27.51 27.68
N TYR A 200 1.24 27.22 28.99
CA TYR A 200 0.49 27.89 30.06
C TYR A 200 -1.05 27.80 30.13
N PHE A 201 -1.81 27.39 29.10
CA PHE A 201 -3.28 27.57 29.14
C PHE A 201 -4.20 26.48 28.54
N SER A 202 -3.74 25.29 28.12
CA SER A 202 -4.67 24.25 27.63
C SER A 202 -4.55 22.92 28.36
N ASP A 203 -5.70 22.35 28.71
CA ASP A 203 -5.82 21.10 29.46
C ASP A 203 -5.24 19.85 28.75
N THR A 204 -4.94 19.92 27.45
CA THR A 204 -4.51 18.78 26.63
C THR A 204 -3.01 18.48 26.65
N SER A 205 -2.13 19.43 26.98
CA SER A 205 -0.66 19.23 26.96
C SER A 205 -0.09 18.53 28.19
N CYS A 206 -0.96 18.17 29.14
CA CYS A 206 -0.60 17.45 30.34
C CYS A 206 -1.28 16.08 30.41
N TYR A 207 -2.08 15.67 29.42
CA TYR A 207 -2.93 14.48 29.55
C TYR A 207 -2.11 13.21 29.80
N LEU A 208 -1.01 13.03 29.07
CA LEU A 208 -0.13 11.89 29.29
C LEU A 208 0.74 12.07 30.54
N ALA A 209 0.84 13.29 31.06
CA ALA A 209 1.58 13.59 32.29
C ALA A 209 0.77 13.38 33.56
N CYS A 210 -0.48 13.81 33.52
CA CYS A 210 -1.33 14.00 34.65
C CYS A 210 -2.75 13.68 34.20
N GLY A 211 -3.38 12.70 34.86
CA GLY A 211 -4.68 12.16 34.47
C GLY A 211 -5.84 13.17 34.43
N ASN A 212 -5.61 14.43 34.83
CA ASN A 212 -6.45 15.60 34.60
C ASN A 212 -5.58 16.87 34.62
N ALA A 213 -5.81 17.78 33.67
CA ALA A 213 -5.17 19.10 33.57
C ALA A 213 -5.22 19.97 34.82
N ASN A 214 -6.24 19.80 35.67
CA ASN A 214 -6.43 20.58 36.89
C ASN A 214 -5.91 19.89 38.16
N GLN A 215 -5.17 18.77 38.04
CA GLN A 215 -4.65 18.00 39.18
C GLN A 215 -3.14 17.82 39.07
N VAL A 216 -2.42 18.92 39.32
CA VAL A 216 -0.94 19.03 39.32
C VAL A 216 -0.28 18.10 40.37
N GLY A 217 -1.06 17.53 41.29
CA GLY A 217 -0.59 16.53 42.27
C GLY A 217 -0.92 15.07 41.93
N ALA A 218 -1.54 14.80 40.76
CA ALA A 218 -1.94 13.47 40.31
C ALA A 218 -1.25 13.08 38.98
N CYS A 219 -0.03 13.57 38.77
CA CYS A 219 0.81 13.15 37.66
C CYS A 219 1.21 11.69 37.87
N ASN A 220 0.45 10.78 37.27
CA ASN A 220 0.58 9.34 37.42
C ASN A 220 1.01 8.73 36.07
N GLU A 221 2.08 7.94 36.12
CA GLU A 221 2.55 7.05 35.05
C GLU A 221 1.48 6.06 34.55
N GLU A 222 0.31 6.01 35.19
CA GLU A 222 -0.82 5.14 34.83
C GLU A 222 -1.35 5.39 33.42
N ARG A 223 -1.30 6.63 32.90
CA ARG A 223 -1.71 6.93 31.52
C ARG A 223 -0.74 6.42 30.47
N PHE A 224 0.56 6.32 30.78
CA PHE A 224 1.50 5.60 29.91
C PHE A 224 1.29 4.09 29.97
N LYS A 225 0.90 3.56 31.13
CA LYS A 225 0.63 2.13 31.32
C LYS A 225 -0.69 1.68 30.70
N ALA A 226 -1.68 2.56 30.68
CA ALA A 226 -3.00 2.25 30.13
C ALA A 226 -2.94 2.07 28.61
N ALA A 227 -3.92 1.37 28.06
CA ALA A 227 -4.12 1.24 26.61
C ALA A 227 -5.04 2.36 26.06
N ASP A 228 -5.29 3.41 26.83
CA ASP A 228 -6.15 4.53 26.42
C ASP A 228 -5.48 5.44 25.39
N THR A 229 -6.29 6.14 24.60
CA THR A 229 -5.83 7.11 23.61
C THR A 229 -5.88 8.54 24.15
N ALA A 230 -5.16 9.44 23.49
CA ALA A 230 -5.05 10.85 23.86
C ALA A 230 -4.83 11.72 22.62
N GLY A 231 -5.50 12.88 22.59
CA GLY A 231 -5.24 13.91 21.58
C GLY A 231 -5.49 13.46 20.15
N ASP A 232 -5.10 14.32 19.21
CA ASP A 232 -5.30 14.12 17.77
C ASP A 232 -3.94 13.97 17.08
N VAL A 233 -3.85 13.04 16.12
CA VAL A 233 -2.61 12.71 15.41
C VAL A 233 -2.12 13.84 14.52
N GLU A 234 -2.92 14.86 14.20
CA GLU A 234 -2.46 16.07 13.51
C GLU A 234 -1.86 17.09 14.48
N SER A 235 -2.15 16.97 15.78
CA SER A 235 -1.75 17.92 16.81
C SER A 235 -0.50 17.53 17.60
N PHE A 236 0.12 16.38 17.26
CA PHE A 236 1.16 15.73 18.05
C PHE A 236 2.41 16.58 18.34
N THR A 237 2.67 17.63 17.55
CA THR A 237 3.80 18.55 17.74
C THR A 237 3.52 19.69 18.72
N PHE A 238 2.25 19.91 19.11
CA PHE A 238 1.86 21.00 20.00
C PHE A 238 0.80 20.60 21.05
N ALA A 239 0.38 19.34 21.07
CA ALA A 239 -0.44 18.73 22.11
C ALA A 239 0.01 17.27 22.34
N ASP A 240 -0.24 16.75 23.54
CA ASP A 240 -0.01 15.33 23.83
C ASP A 240 -0.85 14.47 22.88
N HIS A 241 -0.23 13.45 22.31
CA HIS A 241 -0.90 12.47 21.46
C HIS A 241 -0.54 11.05 21.89
N LYS A 242 -1.51 10.14 21.83
CA LYS A 242 -1.32 8.70 22.00
C LYS A 242 -2.41 7.99 21.22
N SER A 243 -2.01 7.22 20.23
CA SER A 243 -2.93 6.50 19.34
C SER A 243 -3.13 5.06 19.81
N ASP A 244 -4.10 4.38 19.21
CA ASP A 244 -4.29 2.93 19.40
C ASP A 244 -3.03 2.13 19.04
N ALA A 245 -2.17 2.67 18.16
CA ALA A 245 -0.87 2.09 17.83
C ALA A 245 -0.05 1.72 19.08
N TYR A 246 -0.14 2.53 20.14
CA TYR A 246 0.53 2.28 21.42
C TYR A 246 0.17 0.92 22.04
N ALA A 247 -1.06 0.46 21.83
CA ALA A 247 -1.61 -0.75 22.41
C ALA A 247 -1.70 -1.92 21.42
N VAL A 248 -1.57 -1.70 20.11
CA VAL A 248 -1.79 -2.76 19.11
C VAL A 248 -0.65 -2.97 18.11
N VAL A 249 0.26 -2.02 17.93
CA VAL A 249 1.36 -2.19 16.96
C VAL A 249 2.52 -2.95 17.62
N PRO A 250 2.87 -4.14 17.10
CA PRO A 250 4.05 -4.86 17.56
C PRO A 250 5.31 -4.18 17.07
N PHE A 251 6.39 -4.28 17.83
CA PHE A 251 7.62 -3.59 17.51
C PHE A 251 8.86 -4.33 18.01
N ARG A 252 10.00 -3.98 17.41
CA ARG A 252 11.33 -4.41 17.88
C ARG A 252 12.30 -3.23 17.97
N GLU A 253 11.98 -2.11 17.34
CA GLU A 253 12.78 -0.90 17.39
C GLU A 253 12.00 0.25 18.02
N PHE A 254 12.70 1.13 18.74
CA PHE A 254 12.19 2.43 19.19
C PHE A 254 12.98 3.54 18.54
N LEU A 255 12.30 4.63 18.19
CA LEU A 255 12.90 5.89 17.78
C LEU A 255 12.31 7.01 18.63
N PHE A 256 13.17 7.86 19.18
CA PHE A 256 12.77 9.09 19.84
C PHE A 256 13.27 10.27 19.04
N VAL A 257 12.40 11.26 18.83
CA VAL A 257 12.72 12.48 18.08
C VAL A 257 12.30 13.69 18.92
N ASP A 258 13.14 14.71 19.02
CA ASP A 258 12.78 15.97 19.65
C ASP A 258 12.32 17.03 18.62
N SER A 259 11.86 18.18 19.11
CA SER A 259 11.39 19.26 18.23
C SER A 259 12.49 19.99 17.46
N GLU A 260 13.76 19.70 17.71
CA GLU A 260 14.91 20.23 16.95
C GLU A 260 15.34 19.25 15.84
N GLY A 261 14.68 18.09 15.74
CA GLY A 261 14.99 17.02 14.78
C GLY A 261 16.16 16.13 15.22
N GLN A 262 16.59 16.20 16.48
CA GLN A 262 17.56 15.24 17.03
C GLN A 262 16.86 13.92 17.34
N TYR A 263 17.53 12.80 17.14
CA TYR A 263 16.92 11.49 17.37
C TYR A 263 17.86 10.43 17.93
N ALA A 264 17.26 9.40 18.55
CA ALA A 264 17.96 8.21 19.02
C ALA A 264 17.12 6.97 18.75
N SER A 265 17.74 5.93 18.15
CA SER A 265 17.07 4.66 17.84
C SER A 265 17.64 3.49 18.64
N TYR A 266 16.79 2.53 18.98
CA TYR A 266 17.13 1.40 19.84
C TYR A 266 16.57 0.10 19.29
N LEU A 267 17.41 -0.91 19.08
CA LEU A 267 17.00 -2.27 18.74
C LEU A 267 16.87 -3.12 20.01
N ILE A 268 15.69 -3.67 20.27
CA ILE A 268 15.42 -4.44 21.48
C ILE A 268 15.78 -5.92 21.25
N SER A 269 16.52 -6.50 22.21
CA SER A 269 17.05 -7.87 22.14
C SER A 269 16.07 -8.99 22.49
N SER A 270 14.90 -8.64 23.02
CA SER A 270 13.83 -9.61 23.21
C SER A 270 13.14 -9.92 21.87
N ALA A 271 12.41 -11.04 21.82
CA ALA A 271 11.48 -11.31 20.71
C ALA A 271 10.54 -10.12 20.49
N VAL A 272 10.00 -9.97 19.28
CA VAL A 272 9.05 -8.90 18.91
C VAL A 272 8.07 -8.65 20.05
N GLN A 273 8.04 -7.41 20.54
CA GLN A 273 7.12 -7.00 21.60
C GLN A 273 5.72 -6.86 21.01
N SER A 274 4.70 -7.26 21.77
CA SER A 274 3.32 -7.24 21.28
C SER A 274 2.81 -5.82 21.06
N ASN A 275 3.15 -4.88 21.94
CA ASN A 275 2.83 -3.45 21.87
C ASN A 275 3.44 -2.72 23.09
N VAL A 276 3.43 -1.39 23.07
CA VAL A 276 4.10 -0.56 24.10
C VAL A 276 3.40 -0.65 25.45
N SER A 277 2.06 -0.71 25.49
CA SER A 277 1.31 -0.79 26.75
C SER A 277 1.55 -2.09 27.53
N ALA A 278 1.53 -3.24 26.85
CA ALA A 278 1.81 -4.55 27.43
C ALA A 278 3.29 -4.71 27.79
N TRP A 279 4.15 -4.02 27.06
CA TRP A 279 5.58 -3.98 27.33
C TRP A 279 5.92 -3.21 28.61
N TYR A 280 5.11 -2.24 29.05
CA TYR A 280 5.34 -1.48 30.28
C TYR A 280 4.88 -2.29 31.53
N PRO A 281 5.77 -2.93 32.31
CA PRO A 281 5.36 -3.84 33.37
C PRO A 281 4.70 -3.12 34.56
N ALA A 282 3.61 -3.71 35.06
CA ALA A 282 2.93 -3.25 36.26
C ALA A 282 3.85 -3.32 37.51
N GLY A 283 3.83 -2.26 38.34
CA GLY A 283 4.54 -2.23 39.62
C GLY A 283 5.97 -1.67 39.58
N MET A 284 6.54 -1.39 38.41
CA MET A 284 7.79 -0.62 38.32
C MET A 284 7.44 0.87 38.32
N LYS A 285 7.85 1.58 39.38
CA LYS A 285 7.89 3.04 39.40
C LYS A 285 9.12 3.45 38.59
N ASN A 286 8.96 3.98 37.38
CA ASN A 286 10.03 4.67 36.64
C ASN A 286 11.20 3.83 36.08
N TRP A 287 11.18 2.50 36.15
CA TRP A 287 12.31 1.65 35.72
C TRP A 287 11.83 0.49 34.85
N VAL A 288 11.95 0.56 33.52
CA VAL A 288 11.67 -0.59 32.64
C VAL A 288 12.98 -1.09 32.06
N PRO A 289 13.69 -2.05 32.69
CA PRO A 289 15.00 -2.46 32.22
C PRO A 289 14.90 -3.07 30.82
N LEU A 290 15.35 -2.34 29.80
CA LEU A 290 15.54 -2.90 28.46
C LEU A 290 16.81 -3.73 28.39
N GLN A 291 16.81 -4.68 27.48
CA GLN A 291 17.99 -5.37 27.01
C GLN A 291 18.13 -4.93 25.56
N VAL A 292 19.02 -3.98 25.28
CA VAL A 292 19.28 -3.52 23.90
C VAL A 292 20.35 -4.44 23.29
N GLU A 293 20.20 -4.88 22.04
CA GLU A 293 21.27 -5.64 21.34
C GLU A 293 22.49 -4.73 21.11
N GLU A 294 23.68 -5.29 20.88
CA GLU A 294 24.95 -4.54 20.65
C GLU A 294 24.96 -3.62 19.40
N HIS A 295 23.79 -3.29 18.82
CA HIS A 295 23.61 -2.63 17.53
C HIS A 295 22.62 -1.44 17.61
N SER A 296 22.58 -0.69 18.72
CA SER A 296 21.83 0.57 18.78
C SER A 296 22.53 1.68 17.98
N THR A 297 21.85 2.24 16.98
CA THR A 297 22.30 3.39 16.20
C THR A 297 21.85 4.71 16.84
N TYR A 298 22.83 5.54 17.19
CA TYR A 298 22.63 6.90 17.66
C TYR A 298 23.17 7.86 16.60
N SER A 299 22.36 8.82 16.17
CA SER A 299 22.82 9.89 15.28
C SER A 299 22.51 11.24 15.90
N TYR A 300 23.54 12.08 16.04
CA TYR A 300 23.43 13.41 16.61
C TYR A 300 23.76 14.44 15.53
N PRO A 301 22.88 15.40 15.21
CA PRO A 301 23.09 16.32 14.10
C PRO A 301 24.02 17.51 14.40
N VAL A 302 24.92 17.45 15.40
CA VAL A 302 26.09 18.36 15.42
C VAL A 302 27.34 17.64 14.93
N ALA A 303 27.64 17.90 13.65
CA ALA A 303 28.82 17.54 12.89
C ALA A 303 28.90 16.09 12.39
N ALA A 304 28.12 15.80 11.34
CA ALA A 304 28.50 15.03 10.15
C ALA A 304 29.29 13.71 10.34
N THR A 305 29.14 13.04 11.47
CA THR A 305 29.67 11.71 11.70
C THR A 305 28.56 10.92 12.38
N ASN A 306 27.88 10.06 11.62
CA ASN A 306 27.24 8.89 12.19
C ASN A 306 28.37 8.15 12.89
N ILE A 307 28.48 8.25 14.21
CA ILE A 307 29.43 7.46 14.97
C ILE A 307 28.70 6.15 15.25
N PRO A 308 28.99 5.05 14.52
CA PRO A 308 28.60 3.73 15.01
C PRO A 308 29.38 3.52 16.31
N LEU A 309 28.70 3.72 17.44
CA LEU A 309 29.22 3.27 18.71
C LEU A 309 29.04 1.76 18.72
N GLU A 310 30.09 1.03 18.32
CA GLU A 310 30.19 -0.38 18.67
C GLU A 310 30.11 -0.43 20.21
N ALA A 311 29.00 -0.96 20.73
CA ALA A 311 28.77 -1.15 22.16
C ALA A 311 29.68 -2.27 22.71
N ASN A 312 30.98 -2.16 22.48
CA ASN A 312 31.94 -3.18 22.86
C ASN A 312 32.09 -3.19 24.38
N ASN A 313 31.56 -4.25 24.99
CA ASN A 313 31.71 -4.71 26.38
C ASN A 313 30.70 -4.23 27.44
N CYS A 314 29.49 -3.87 27.04
CA CYS A 314 28.48 -3.37 27.96
C CYS A 314 27.32 -4.31 28.29
N GLY A 315 27.37 -5.61 27.98
CA GLY A 315 26.32 -6.56 28.36
C GLY A 315 24.89 -6.03 28.13
N THR A 316 24.00 -6.21 29.11
CA THR A 316 22.64 -5.66 29.12
C THR A 316 22.63 -4.13 29.27
N LEU A 317 22.19 -3.43 28.24
CA LEU A 317 21.96 -1.99 28.29
C LEU A 317 20.49 -1.69 28.69
N ARG A 318 20.25 -1.08 29.88
CA ARG A 318 18.91 -0.76 30.44
C ARG A 318 18.41 0.66 30.14
N LEU A 319 17.48 0.81 29.20
CA LEU A 319 16.75 2.07 28.98
C LEU A 319 15.80 2.31 30.15
N SER A 320 15.77 3.50 30.76
CA SER A 320 14.73 3.87 31.73
C SER A 320 13.87 4.98 31.16
N PHE A 321 12.62 5.14 31.59
CA PHE A 321 11.86 6.34 31.25
C PHE A 321 11.81 7.22 32.48
N ASN A 322 12.48 8.36 32.41
CA ASN A 322 12.26 9.35 33.44
C ASN A 322 10.90 10.01 33.18
N VAL A 323 10.10 10.11 34.24
CA VAL A 323 8.85 10.88 34.27
C VAL A 323 8.98 11.76 35.51
N GLU A 324 9.95 12.68 35.48
CA GLU A 324 10.16 13.66 36.53
C GLU A 324 9.68 15.02 36.03
N ASP A 325 8.74 15.59 36.79
CA ASP A 325 8.46 17.03 36.80
C ASP A 325 9.56 17.67 37.64
N SER A 326 10.52 18.33 36.97
CA SER A 326 11.70 18.84 37.61
C SER A 326 11.63 20.35 37.88
N ASP A 327 10.60 20.87 38.55
CA ASP A 327 10.68 22.23 39.10
C ASP A 327 9.80 22.53 40.34
N THR A 328 10.30 22.21 41.53
CA THR A 328 10.06 22.88 42.84
C THR A 328 8.60 23.03 43.39
N PRO A 329 8.42 23.16 44.72
CA PRO A 329 7.08 23.19 45.32
C PRO A 329 6.44 24.59 45.21
N MET A 330 6.07 25.04 44.00
CA MET A 330 5.27 26.26 43.82
C MET A 330 4.46 26.24 42.51
N GLY A 331 3.19 25.84 42.61
CA GLY A 331 2.08 26.41 41.83
C GLY A 331 2.00 26.09 40.34
N ALA A 332 1.13 25.12 40.01
CA ALA A 332 0.25 25.09 38.85
C ALA A 332 0.84 25.39 37.46
N GLY A 333 1.51 24.40 36.88
CA GLY A 333 1.75 24.31 35.45
C GLY A 333 2.63 23.09 35.14
N CYS A 334 2.36 22.38 34.06
CA CYS A 334 3.27 21.35 33.55
C CYS A 334 4.48 22.04 32.92
N HIS A 335 5.42 22.47 33.74
CA HIS A 335 6.66 23.08 33.26
C HIS A 335 7.77 22.04 33.30
N GLU A 336 8.47 21.87 32.18
CA GLU A 336 9.60 20.95 32.03
C GLU A 336 9.28 19.46 32.26
N ILE A 337 8.40 18.90 31.42
CA ILE A 337 8.17 17.45 31.42
C ILE A 337 9.35 16.75 30.72
N LYS A 338 10.30 16.22 31.50
CA LYS A 338 11.41 15.39 31.01
C LYS A 338 10.95 13.94 30.83
N LYS A 339 10.18 13.67 29.76
CA LYS A 339 9.71 12.32 29.43
C LYS A 339 10.44 11.73 28.23
N GLY A 340 11.19 10.67 28.46
CA GLY A 340 11.92 9.98 27.42
C GLY A 340 12.94 9.00 28.00
N PRO A 341 13.71 8.34 27.13
CA PRO A 341 14.76 7.43 27.56
C PRO A 341 15.81 8.17 28.40
N VAL A 342 16.14 7.60 29.55
CA VAL A 342 17.16 8.05 30.48
C VAL A 342 17.99 6.85 30.90
N TRP A 343 19.30 7.07 31.01
CA TRP A 343 20.25 6.08 31.52
C TRP A 343 20.45 6.27 33.01
N PRO A 344 20.27 5.23 33.86
CA PRO A 344 20.52 5.36 35.29
C PRO A 344 21.98 5.71 35.55
N LYS A 345 22.26 6.87 36.18
CA LYS A 345 23.63 7.27 36.56
C LYS A 345 24.38 6.26 37.43
N PHE A 346 23.68 5.35 38.10
CA PHE A 346 24.25 4.45 39.12
C PHE A 346 24.09 2.95 38.82
N GLU A 347 23.39 2.56 37.74
CA GLU A 347 23.23 1.14 37.31
C GLU A 347 23.89 0.85 35.95
N ASN A 348 24.98 1.54 35.65
CA ASN A 348 25.68 1.38 34.38
C ASN A 348 26.66 0.19 34.39
N ASP A 349 26.41 -0.87 35.18
CA ASP A 349 27.11 -2.18 35.26
C ASP A 349 28.58 -2.27 34.77
N GLY A 350 29.42 -1.26 35.05
CA GLY A 350 30.83 -1.22 34.63
C GLY A 350 31.11 -0.71 33.20
N CYS A 351 30.11 -0.19 32.49
CA CYS A 351 30.27 0.45 31.19
C CYS A 351 31.08 1.74 31.26
N TYR A 352 32.20 1.76 30.54
CA TYR A 352 33.11 2.90 30.42
C TYR A 352 32.51 3.97 29.48
N TRP A 353 31.56 4.77 29.97
CA TRP A 353 31.01 5.94 29.26
C TRP A 353 31.52 7.27 29.85
N ASP A 354 32.72 7.27 30.42
CA ASP A 354 33.37 8.47 30.98
C ASP A 354 34.37 9.15 30.02
N GLU A 355 34.50 8.70 28.76
CA GLU A 355 35.28 9.45 27.80
C GLU A 355 34.55 10.76 27.49
N ALA A 356 35.20 11.86 27.88
CA ALA A 356 34.71 13.22 28.09
C ALA A 356 34.10 13.96 26.87
N GLY A 357 33.63 13.24 25.84
CA GLY A 357 32.92 13.76 24.67
C GLY A 357 31.51 13.20 24.46
N ILE A 358 31.18 11.99 24.90
CA ILE A 358 29.85 11.37 24.66
C ILE A 358 28.87 11.63 25.82
N SER A 359 29.39 11.82 27.04
CA SER A 359 28.57 12.27 28.18
C SER A 359 27.84 13.58 27.87
N TRP A 360 28.41 14.42 27.00
CA TRP A 360 27.84 15.70 26.58
C TRP A 360 26.65 15.56 25.62
N VAL A 361 26.63 14.51 24.78
CA VAL A 361 25.56 14.27 23.79
C VAL A 361 24.29 13.71 24.43
N HIS A 362 24.46 12.87 25.46
CA HIS A 362 23.33 12.38 26.27
C HIS A 362 22.82 13.43 27.26
N ASP A 363 23.70 14.29 27.77
CA ASP A 363 23.29 15.45 28.55
C ASP A 363 22.54 16.47 27.68
N SER A 364 22.86 16.65 26.40
CA SER A 364 22.22 17.68 25.56
C SER A 364 20.78 17.35 25.14
N PHE A 365 20.46 16.07 24.83
CA PHE A 365 19.05 15.62 24.67
C PHE A 365 18.25 15.75 25.99
N TYR A 366 18.93 15.95 27.12
CA TYR A 366 18.37 15.99 28.48
C TYR A 366 18.42 17.38 29.16
N LYS A 367 19.34 18.28 28.79
CA LYS A 367 19.67 19.51 29.54
C LYS A 367 19.35 20.80 28.81
N ASP A 368 19.33 20.83 27.48
CA ASP A 368 19.02 22.06 26.75
C ASP A 368 17.51 22.11 26.50
N ASN A 369 16.79 22.47 27.58
CA ASN A 369 15.34 22.57 27.74
C ASN A 369 14.68 23.62 26.80
N ASN A 370 14.72 23.41 25.49
CA ASN A 370 13.94 24.22 24.55
C ASN A 370 13.10 23.38 23.58
N SER A 371 13.13 22.04 23.71
CA SER A 371 12.28 21.19 22.89
C SER A 371 10.81 21.34 23.30
N THR A 372 9.96 21.73 22.36
CA THR A 372 8.52 21.90 22.61
C THR A 372 7.75 20.59 22.50
N TYR A 373 8.34 19.53 21.97
CA TYR A 373 7.74 18.19 21.95
C TYR A 373 8.79 17.08 21.87
N ARG A 374 8.34 15.86 22.21
CA ARG A 374 9.08 14.60 22.05
C ARG A 374 8.19 13.54 21.44
N LEU A 375 8.68 12.90 20.38
CA LEU A 375 8.00 11.84 19.66
C LEU A 375 8.51 10.48 20.10
N TRP A 376 7.59 9.53 20.20
CA TRP A 376 7.86 8.13 20.49
C TRP A 376 7.36 7.33 19.29
N LEU A 377 8.29 6.75 18.54
CA LEU A 377 7.98 5.96 17.36
C LEU A 377 8.49 4.53 17.51
N VAL A 378 7.82 3.60 16.84
CA VAL A 378 8.15 2.18 16.86
C VAL A 378 8.21 1.60 15.46
N ARG A 379 8.98 0.52 15.29
CA ARG A 379 9.08 -0.22 14.03
C ARG A 379 9.25 -1.72 14.27
#